data_AF-A0A0P0VXQ4-F1
#
_entry.id   AF-A0A0P0VXQ4-F1
#
_cell.length_a   1.000
_cell.length_b   1.000
_cell.length_c   1.000
_cell.angle_alpha   90.00
_cell.angle_beta   90.00
_cell.angle_gamma   90.00
#
_symmetry.space_group_name_H-M   'P 1'
#
loop_
_entity.id
_entity.type
_entity.pdbx_description
1 polymer ?
#
loop_
_entity_poly.entity_id
_entity_poly.type
_entity_poly.pdbx_seq_one_letter_code
_entity_poly.pdbx_strand_id
1 'polypeptide(L)'
;LTGLSFYFKAQGVYAQLVPTLALYGISVYYAAYSVGMGPVPWVIMSEIFSIEIKAIAGSLVTLVSWIGSFAISYSFNFLMDWNSAGTFFLFSAASLVTVLFVARLVPETKGKALEEIQESFT
;
A
#
# COMPACT_ATOMS: atom_id res chain seq x y z
N LEU A 1 -10.16 -11.14 1.28
CA LEU A 1 -10.17 -12.29 2.21
C LEU A 1 -10.54 -11.84 3.63
N THR A 2 -9.76 -10.96 4.24
CA THR A 2 -10.00 -10.46 5.61
C THR A 2 -11.34 -9.71 5.77
N GLY A 3 -11.77 -8.90 4.80
CA GLY A 3 -13.11 -8.27 4.85
C GLY A 3 -14.27 -9.27 4.81
N LEU A 4 -14.11 -10.36 4.05
CA LEU A 4 -15.10 -11.45 3.96
C LEU A 4 -15.18 -12.26 5.27
N SER A 5 -14.05 -12.50 5.94
CA SER A 5 -14.08 -13.17 7.26
C SER A 5 -14.80 -12.34 8.32
N PHE A 6 -14.62 -11.01 8.33
CA PHE A 6 -15.36 -10.14 9.24
C PHE A 6 -16.84 -10.00 8.85
N TYR A 7 -17.18 -10.09 7.56
CA TYR A 7 -18.57 -10.13 7.10
C TYR A 7 -19.28 -11.41 7.56
N PHE A 8 -18.64 -12.58 7.42
CA PHE A 8 -19.20 -13.84 7.94
C PHE A 8 -19.30 -13.85 9.47
N LYS A 9 -18.34 -13.22 10.17
CA LYS A 9 -18.45 -12.98 11.62
C LYS A 9 -19.70 -12.16 11.97
N ALA A 10 -20.00 -11.12 11.21
CA ALA A 10 -21.18 -10.26 11.43
C ALA A 10 -22.52 -10.97 11.20
N GLN A 11 -22.53 -11.99 10.33
CA GLN A 11 -23.73 -12.80 10.03
C GLN A 11 -23.93 -13.97 11.01
N GLY A 12 -22.98 -14.22 11.93
CA GLY A 12 -23.06 -15.33 12.88
C GLY A 12 -22.86 -16.73 12.28
N VAL A 13 -22.43 -16.81 11.01
CA VAL A 13 -22.24 -18.07 10.28
C VAL A 13 -20.75 -18.43 10.22
N TYR A 14 -20.40 -19.69 10.41
CA TYR A 14 -19.02 -20.22 10.31
C TYR A 14 -17.98 -19.58 11.26
N ALA A 15 -18.33 -19.38 12.54
CA ALA A 15 -17.45 -18.76 13.55
C ALA A 15 -16.06 -19.44 13.69
N GLN A 16 -15.95 -20.74 13.39
CA GLN A 16 -14.68 -21.48 13.45
C GLN A 16 -13.73 -21.17 12.27
N LEU A 17 -14.26 -20.76 11.11
CA LEU A 17 -13.45 -20.48 9.90
C LEU A 17 -13.03 -19.01 9.81
N VAL A 18 -13.71 -18.12 10.52
CA VAL A 18 -13.42 -16.68 10.55
C VAL A 18 -11.95 -16.37 10.91
N PRO A 19 -11.36 -16.92 11.99
CA PRO A 19 -9.98 -16.58 12.37
C PRO A 19 -8.96 -17.08 11.35
N THR A 20 -9.14 -18.30 10.82
CA THR A 20 -8.23 -18.88 9.83
C THR A 20 -8.23 -18.10 8.52
N LEU A 21 -9.42 -17.69 8.05
CA LEU A 21 -9.55 -16.87 6.85
C LEU A 21 -8.95 -15.47 7.03
N ALA A 22 -9.13 -14.86 8.20
CA ALA A 22 -8.53 -13.56 8.51
C ALA A 22 -7.00 -13.65 8.56
N LEU A 23 -6.45 -14.66 9.23
CA LEU A 23 -5.01 -14.91 9.31
C LEU A 23 -4.41 -15.11 7.92
N TYR A 24 -4.98 -16.01 7.12
CA TYR A 24 -4.50 -16.26 5.77
C TYR A 24 -4.55 -14.99 4.90
N GLY A 25 -5.63 -14.21 4.98
CA GLY A 25 -5.77 -12.96 4.25
C GLY A 25 -4.71 -11.91 4.62
N ILE A 26 -4.41 -11.76 5.91
CA ILE A 26 -3.38 -10.83 6.39
C ILE A 26 -1.98 -11.32 6.01
N SER A 27 -1.69 -12.63 6.13
CA SER A 27 -0.40 -13.21 5.75
C SER A 27 -0.09 -13.01 4.27
N VAL A 28 -1.06 -13.26 3.38
CA VAL A 28 -0.90 -13.04 1.94
C VAL A 28 -0.65 -11.56 1.63
N TYR A 29 -1.41 -10.67 2.28
CA TYR A 29 -1.21 -9.22 2.13
C TYR A 29 0.20 -8.81 2.57
N TYR A 30 0.67 -9.29 3.72
CA TYR A 30 1.99 -8.95 4.24
C TYR A 30 3.11 -9.49 3.34
N ALA A 31 2.98 -10.73 2.84
CA ALA A 31 3.93 -11.30 1.90
C ALA A 31 4.02 -10.48 0.60
N ALA A 32 2.87 -10.09 0.02
CA ALA A 32 2.84 -9.26 -1.18
C ALA A 32 3.43 -7.86 -0.92
N TYR A 33 3.13 -7.26 0.24
CA TYR A 33 3.68 -5.97 0.65
C TYR A 33 5.21 -6.03 0.79
N SER A 34 5.74 -7.08 1.41
CA SER A 34 7.18 -7.25 1.63
C SER A 34 7.96 -7.33 0.31
N VAL A 35 7.40 -7.96 -0.73
CA VAL A 35 8.08 -8.14 -2.02
C VAL A 35 7.95 -6.91 -2.91
N GLY A 36 6.81 -6.22 -2.88
CA GLY A 36 6.52 -5.08 -3.76
C GLY A 36 6.61 -3.74 -3.04
N MET A 37 5.52 -3.34 -2.38
CA MET A 37 5.33 -1.99 -1.87
C MET A 37 6.28 -1.59 -0.73
N GLY A 38 6.93 -2.56 -0.08
CA GLY A 38 7.94 -2.33 0.95
C GLY A 38 9.20 -1.68 0.38
N PRO A 39 9.96 -2.35 -0.50
CA PRO A 39 11.23 -1.83 -1.02
C PRO A 39 11.09 -0.98 -2.30
N VAL A 40 10.13 -1.26 -3.18
CA VAL A 40 10.08 -0.67 -4.53
C VAL A 40 9.98 0.86 -4.54
N PRO A 41 9.14 1.51 -3.74
CA PRO A 41 9.06 2.98 -3.74
C PRO A 41 10.38 3.66 -3.35
N TRP A 42 11.14 3.06 -2.43
CA TRP A 42 12.43 3.59 -2.00
C TRP A 42 13.50 3.43 -3.08
N VAL A 43 13.48 2.32 -3.81
CA VAL A 43 14.38 2.08 -4.95
C VAL A 43 14.09 3.09 -6.06
N ILE A 44 12.83 3.21 -6.48
CA ILE A 44 12.41 4.15 -7.53
C ILE A 44 12.77 5.59 -7.14
N MET A 45 12.55 5.97 -5.89
CA MET A 45 12.96 7.29 -5.36
C MET A 45 14.48 7.50 -5.53
N SER A 46 15.29 6.49 -5.27
CA SER A 46 16.75 6.58 -5.45
C SER A 46 17.20 6.62 -6.92
N GLU A 47 16.40 6.08 -7.84
CA GLU A 47 16.69 6.02 -9.28
C GLU A 47 16.21 7.27 -10.04
N ILE A 48 15.09 7.88 -9.64
CA ILE A 48 14.52 9.06 -10.32
C ILE A 48 15.24 10.36 -9.92
N PHE A 49 15.65 10.51 -8.66
CA PHE A 49 16.26 11.76 -8.20
C PHE A 49 17.77 11.83 -8.45
N SER A 50 18.22 12.93 -9.06
CA SER A 50 19.64 13.25 -9.22
C SER A 50 20.32 13.46 -7.86
N ILE A 51 21.64 13.19 -7.79
CA ILE A 51 22.43 13.21 -6.53
C ILE A 51 22.28 14.53 -5.76
N GLU A 52 22.15 15.65 -6.47
CA GLU A 52 22.09 16.99 -5.87
C GLU A 52 20.79 17.25 -5.10
N ILE A 53 19.65 16.76 -5.60
CA ILE A 53 18.33 16.97 -4.96
C ILE A 53 17.87 15.77 -4.13
N LYS A 54 18.56 14.62 -4.23
CA LYS A 54 18.18 13.36 -3.58
C LYS A 54 17.97 13.50 -2.08
N ALA A 55 18.81 14.28 -1.40
CA ALA A 55 18.67 14.51 0.04
C ALA A 55 17.37 15.26 0.39
N ILE A 56 17.06 16.34 -0.34
CA ILE A 56 15.87 17.16 -0.09
C ILE A 56 14.60 16.40 -0.49
N ALA A 57 14.59 15.82 -1.70
CA ALA A 57 13.46 15.06 -2.21
C ALA A 57 13.17 13.82 -1.36
N GLY A 58 14.20 13.07 -0.95
CA GLY A 58 14.07 11.92 -0.07
C GLY A 58 13.50 12.28 1.31
N SER A 59 13.88 13.44 1.86
CA SER A 59 13.32 13.93 3.13
C SER A 59 11.83 14.27 3.02
N LEU A 60 11.40 14.87 1.90
CA LEU A 60 10.00 15.19 1.65
C LEU A 60 9.17 13.91 1.44
N VAL A 61 9.68 12.95 0.66
CA VAL A 61 9.04 11.64 0.46
C VAL A 61 8.85 10.92 1.80
N THR A 62 9.88 10.94 2.64
CA THR A 62 9.82 10.35 3.98
C THR A 62 8.76 11.04 4.83
N LEU A 63 8.73 12.38 4.85
CA LEU A 63 7.75 13.15 5.60
C LEU A 63 6.32 12.83 5.15
N VAL A 64 6.05 12.79 3.84
CA VAL A 64 4.73 12.44 3.30
C VAL A 64 4.34 11.02 3.67
N SER A 65 5.28 10.06 3.60
CA SER A 65 5.06 8.67 4.02
C SER A 65 4.68 8.58 5.50
N TRP A 66 5.37 9.31 6.38
CA TRP A 66 5.07 9.34 7.81
C TRP A 66 3.73 9.99 8.12
N ILE A 67 3.40 11.12 7.50
CA ILE A 67 2.10 11.77 7.65
C ILE A 67 0.98 10.87 7.16
N GLY A 68 1.15 10.21 6.00
CA GLY A 68 0.19 9.25 5.49
C GLY A 68 -0.01 8.06 6.43
N SER A 69 1.09 7.52 6.97
CA SER A 69 1.04 6.43 7.95
C SER A 69 0.32 6.84 9.25
N PHE A 70 0.55 8.07 9.71
CA PHE A 70 -0.13 8.63 10.87
C PHE A 70 -1.63 8.82 10.61
N ALA A 71 -2.00 9.41 9.47
CA ALA A 71 -3.38 9.64 9.07
C ALA A 71 -4.15 8.31 8.92
N ILE A 72 -3.54 7.30 8.32
CA ILE A 72 -4.11 5.95 8.21
C ILE A 72 -4.29 5.33 9.59
N SER A 73 -3.28 5.38 10.45
CA SER A 73 -3.37 4.81 11.81
C SER A 73 -4.45 5.47 12.65
N TYR A 74 -4.57 6.79 12.56
CA TYR A 74 -5.62 7.55 13.24
C TYR A 74 -7.02 7.19 12.71
N SER A 75 -7.19 7.23 11.39
CA SER A 75 -8.47 6.93 10.73
C SER A 75 -8.89 5.48 10.91
N PHE A 76 -7.94 4.54 10.95
CA PHE A 76 -8.19 3.11 11.13
C PHE A 76 -8.91 2.82 12.45
N ASN A 77 -8.47 3.43 13.55
CA ASN A 77 -9.11 3.23 14.86
C ASN A 77 -10.59 3.66 14.81
N PHE A 78 -10.86 4.84 14.24
CA PHE A 78 -12.23 5.35 14.11
C PHE A 78 -13.10 4.49 13.18
N LEU A 79 -12.54 4.03 12.06
CA LEU A 79 -13.25 3.17 11.10
C LEU A 79 -13.56 1.79 11.68
N MET A 80 -12.64 1.22 12.47
CA MET A 80 -12.80 -0.08 13.10
C MET A 80 -13.93 -0.10 14.12
N ASP A 81 -14.08 1.00 14.88
CA ASP A 81 -15.20 1.21 15.83
C ASP A 81 -16.55 1.35 15.12
N TRP A 82 -16.56 1.94 13.91
CA TRP A 82 -17.79 2.06 13.11
C TRP A 82 -18.20 0.73 12.48
N ASN A 83 -17.32 0.11 11.70
CA ASN A 83 -17.59 -1.17 11.06
C ASN A 83 -16.30 -1.87 10.65
N SER A 84 -15.95 -2.95 11.35
CA SER A 84 -14.74 -3.73 11.05
C SER A 84 -14.72 -4.31 9.64
N ALA A 85 -15.84 -4.89 9.16
CA ALA A 85 -15.89 -5.48 7.82
C ALA A 85 -15.79 -4.41 6.72
N GLY A 86 -16.53 -3.31 6.87
CA GLY A 86 -16.50 -2.16 5.96
C GLY A 86 -15.12 -1.53 5.87
N THR A 87 -14.41 -1.44 6.99
CA THR A 87 -13.03 -0.92 7.06
C THR A 87 -12.08 -1.73 6.17
N PHE A 88 -12.06 -3.06 6.30
CA PHE A 88 -11.21 -3.91 5.47
C PHE A 88 -11.58 -3.86 3.98
N PHE A 89 -12.85 -3.67 3.63
CA PHE A 89 -13.26 -3.46 2.24
C PHE A 89 -12.79 -2.12 1.68
N LEU A 90 -12.88 -1.03 2.47
CA LEU A 90 -12.37 0.28 2.07
C LEU A 90 -10.85 0.25 1.84
N PHE A 91 -10.09 -0.35 2.76
CA PHE A 91 -8.64 -0.51 2.58
C PHE A 91 -8.31 -1.40 1.38
N SER A 92 -9.07 -2.48 1.16
CA SER A 92 -8.89 -3.33 -0.03
C SER A 92 -9.16 -2.57 -1.33
N ALA A 93 -10.18 -1.71 -1.37
CA ALA A 93 -10.47 -0.87 -2.53
C ALA A 93 -9.37 0.18 -2.76
N ALA A 94 -8.90 0.82 -1.69
CA ALA A 94 -7.77 1.74 -1.76
C ALA A 94 -6.51 1.05 -2.30
N SER A 95 -6.17 -0.15 -1.82
CA SER A 95 -5.06 -0.95 -2.36
C SER A 95 -5.22 -1.26 -3.84
N LEU A 96 -6.42 -1.60 -4.32
CA LEU A 96 -6.68 -1.83 -5.74
C LEU A 96 -6.43 -0.56 -6.57
N VAL A 97 -6.89 0.60 -6.10
CA VAL A 97 -6.64 1.89 -6.76
C VAL A 97 -5.14 2.17 -6.81
N THR A 98 -4.41 1.91 -5.73
CA THR A 98 -2.95 2.05 -5.72
C THR A 98 -2.27 1.14 -6.73
N VAL A 99 -2.69 -0.13 -6.84
CA VAL A 99 -2.15 -1.05 -7.86
C VAL A 99 -2.41 -0.54 -9.28
N LEU A 100 -3.62 -0.05 -9.55
CA LEU A 100 -3.96 0.54 -10.85
C LEU A 100 -3.16 1.81 -11.14
N PHE A 101 -2.95 2.65 -10.13
CA PHE A 101 -2.11 3.85 -10.23
C PHE A 101 -0.67 3.47 -10.57
N VAL A 102 -0.08 2.52 -9.83
CA VAL A 102 1.28 2.04 -10.08
C VAL A 102 1.39 1.46 -11.49
N ALA A 103 0.46 0.60 -11.89
CA ALA A 103 0.48 -0.04 -13.21
C ALA A 103 0.31 0.94 -14.39
N ARG A 104 -0.26 2.13 -14.18
CA ARG A 104 -0.54 3.10 -15.25
C ARG A 104 0.39 4.31 -15.24
N LEU A 105 0.77 4.81 -14.06
CA LEU A 105 1.52 6.06 -13.91
C LEU A 105 2.98 5.86 -13.51
N VAL A 106 3.37 4.71 -12.95
CA VAL A 106 4.77 4.47 -12.58
C VAL A 106 5.47 3.86 -13.79
N PRO A 107 6.37 4.59 -14.46
CA PRO A 107 7.15 4.04 -15.56
C PRO A 107 8.13 2.98 -15.03
N GLU A 108 8.36 1.94 -15.82
CA GLU A 108 9.35 0.91 -15.51
C GLU A 108 10.76 1.54 -15.53
N THR A 109 11.38 1.68 -14.36
CA THR A 109 12.75 2.22 -14.20
C THR A 109 13.83 1.16 -14.37
N LYS A 110 13.45 -0.13 -14.34
CA LYS A 110 14.38 -1.26 -14.34
C LYS A 110 15.18 -1.34 -15.65
N GLY A 111 16.48 -1.10 -15.55
CA GLY A 111 17.43 -1.27 -16.65
C GLY A 111 17.47 -0.12 -17.66
N LYS A 112 16.85 1.02 -17.36
CA LYS A 112 16.94 2.24 -18.17
C LYS A 112 17.99 3.19 -17.59
N ALA A 113 18.71 3.90 -18.46
CA ALA A 113 19.60 4.96 -18.02
C ALA A 113 18.80 6.14 -17.45
N LEU A 114 19.35 6.84 -16.46
CA LEU A 114 18.74 8.00 -15.81
C LEU A 114 18.28 9.08 -16.83
N GLU A 115 19.02 9.21 -17.93
CA GLU A 115 18.74 10.14 -19.04
C GLU A 115 17.46 9.75 -19.82
N GLU A 116 17.23 8.47 -20.11
CA GLU A 116 16.01 8.00 -20.81
C GLU A 116 14.76 8.15 -19.94
N ILE A 117 14.91 8.03 -18.62
CA ILE A 117 13.81 8.25 -17.68
C ILE A 117 13.44 9.74 -17.67
N GLN A 118 14.43 10.64 -17.66
CA GLN A 118 14.19 12.09 -17.71
C GLN A 118 13.57 12.56 -19.04
N GLU A 119 13.95 11.97 -20.17
CA GLU A 119 13.31 12.24 -21.47
C GLU A 119 11.87 11.76 -21.54
N SER A 120 11.49 10.69 -20.82
CA SER A 120 10.10 10.20 -20.80
C SER A 120 9.11 11.12 -20.07
N PHE A 121 9.62 12.07 -19.27
CA PHE A 121 8.81 13.05 -18.54
C PHE A 121 8.74 14.42 -19.24
N THR A 122 9.38 14.60 -20.39
CA THR A 122 9.30 15.80 -21.26
C THR A 122 8.39 15.54 -22.45
#